data_AF-A0A523QLF2-F1
#
_entry.id   AF-A0A523QLF2-F1
#
_cell.length_a   1.000
_cell.length_b   1.000
_cell.length_c   1.000
_cell.angle_alpha   90.00
_cell.angle_beta   90.00
_cell.angle_gamma   90.00
#
_symmetry.space_group_name_H-M   'P 1'
#
loop_
_entity.id
_entity.type
_entity.pdbx_description
1 polymer ?
#
loop_
_entity_poly.entity_id
_entity_poly.type
_entity_poly.pdbx_seq_one_letter_code
_entity_poly.pdbx_strand_id
1 'polypeptide(L)'
;MNYKEKLTCQEGKMSRSILKEVAMKAARIRNAGKISLVGIATLACLSLWITPAWADKEAVAARKIIRKWQDAVITVKMVIKQRMVYGGREMSKGENKTEATATVIDPSGLAVLSLFLTDPTSISNFFNEGQSEITDLKMLLSDGKEVPARIVLRDRDLDLACIRPAEKLSKPIPALDISKDAKPDILDYIVVLTRLGKVASRVPSVCLDRIQAIVKKPRTFYIPGPVAMDAGLGVPVFSLDGKVIGMLMLRILPSKGMGMGNIFGGMSGMGMLPVVLPAEDILEVSKQVPEVTDEEKGKK
;
A
#
# COMPACT_ATOMS: atom_id res chain seq x y z
N MET A 1 29.26 13.93 -4.05
CA MET A 1 29.24 14.05 -2.57
C MET A 1 27.85 13.70 -2.08
N ASN A 2 27.72 12.59 -1.35
CA ASN A 2 26.45 11.91 -1.08
C ASN A 2 25.66 12.61 0.05
N TYR A 3 24.32 12.63 -0.02
CA TYR A 3 23.45 13.27 0.99
C TYR A 3 23.69 12.71 2.41
N LYS A 4 24.04 11.41 2.51
CA LYS A 4 24.46 10.75 3.75
C LYS A 4 25.73 11.35 4.37
N GLU A 5 26.70 11.78 3.55
CA GLU A 5 27.96 12.38 4.03
C GLU A 5 27.75 13.83 4.49
N LYS A 6 26.82 14.57 3.87
CA LYS A 6 26.47 15.92 4.33
C LYS A 6 25.77 15.90 5.68
N LEU A 7 24.87 14.95 5.93
CA LEU A 7 24.16 14.80 7.21
C LEU A 7 25.11 14.36 8.33
N THR A 8 25.96 13.34 8.11
CA THR A 8 26.97 12.92 9.10
C THR A 8 28.03 13.99 9.35
N CYS A 9 28.42 14.77 8.35
CA CYS A 9 29.34 15.90 8.52
C CYS A 9 28.69 17.09 9.25
N GLN A 10 27.39 17.35 9.04
CA GLN A 10 26.66 18.39 9.79
C GLN A 10 26.38 17.97 11.25
N GLU A 11 25.96 16.73 11.49
CA GLU A 11 25.80 16.17 12.84
C GLU A 11 27.12 16.16 13.62
N GLY A 12 28.24 15.79 12.96
CA GLY A 12 29.57 15.84 13.55
C GLY A 12 30.08 17.26 13.84
N LYS A 13 29.74 18.25 13.00
CA LYS A 13 30.09 19.66 13.23
C LYS A 13 29.27 20.29 14.34
N MET A 14 27.97 19.99 14.42
CA MET A 14 27.08 20.48 15.46
C MET A 14 27.42 19.86 16.83
N SER A 15 27.75 18.58 16.86
CA SER A 15 28.25 17.90 18.08
C SER A 15 29.56 18.51 18.59
N ARG A 16 30.52 18.82 17.70
CA ARG A 16 31.79 19.46 18.08
C ARG A 16 31.64 20.92 18.50
N SER A 17 30.69 21.68 17.94
CA SER A 17 30.45 23.06 18.38
C SER A 17 29.82 23.09 19.77
N ILE A 18 28.84 22.21 20.03
CA ILE A 18 28.20 22.06 21.34
C ILE A 18 29.23 21.61 22.39
N LEU A 19 30.10 20.64 22.05
CA LEU A 19 31.17 20.20 22.95
C LEU A 19 32.16 21.32 23.29
N LYS A 20 32.53 22.16 22.32
CA LYS A 20 33.40 23.33 22.58
C LYS A 20 32.71 24.40 23.42
N GLU A 21 31.42 24.62 23.22
CA GLU A 21 30.64 25.61 23.97
C GLU A 21 30.38 25.17 25.42
N VAL A 22 30.12 23.87 25.62
CA VAL A 22 30.01 23.23 26.94
C VAL A 22 31.36 23.26 27.66
N ALA A 23 32.46 22.95 26.97
CA ALA A 23 33.81 23.02 27.55
C ALA A 23 34.21 24.46 27.94
N MET A 24 33.86 25.45 27.11
CA MET A 24 34.09 26.88 27.44
C MET A 24 33.23 27.36 28.61
N LYS A 25 31.95 26.96 28.69
CA LYS A 25 31.09 27.27 29.84
C LYS A 25 31.58 26.58 31.11
N ALA A 26 32.02 25.32 31.03
CA ALA A 26 32.59 24.59 32.15
C ALA A 26 33.92 25.20 32.65
N ALA A 27 34.74 25.75 31.75
CA ALA A 27 35.97 26.47 32.12
C ALA A 27 35.66 27.83 32.80
N ARG A 28 34.63 28.54 32.35
CA ARG A 28 34.17 29.80 33.00
C ARG A 28 33.60 29.58 34.40
N ILE A 29 32.92 28.46 34.61
CA ILE A 29 32.33 28.07 35.90
C ILE A 29 33.41 27.73 36.95
N ARG A 30 34.62 27.34 36.52
CA ARG A 30 35.75 27.02 37.41
C ARG A 30 36.39 28.25 38.09
N ASN A 31 36.19 29.46 37.53
CA ASN A 31 36.77 30.70 38.05
C ASN A 31 35.83 31.51 38.96
N ALA A 32 34.58 31.06 39.15
CA ALA A 32 33.65 31.69 40.09
C ALA A 32 33.65 30.88 41.40
N GLY A 33 34.20 31.47 42.46
CA GLY A 33 34.32 30.83 43.76
C GLY A 33 32.99 30.30 44.31
N LYS A 34 33.08 29.12 44.94
CA LYS A 34 32.04 28.42 45.72
C LYS A 34 30.80 27.99 44.91
N ILE A 35 30.99 27.07 43.98
CA ILE A 35 29.88 26.23 43.49
C ILE A 35 29.91 24.93 44.28
N SER A 36 28.91 24.76 45.16
CA SER A 36 28.75 23.58 46.00
C SER A 36 28.74 22.30 45.16
N LEU A 37 29.46 21.27 45.58
CA LEU A 37 29.54 19.95 44.93
C LEU A 37 28.14 19.35 44.64
N VAL A 38 27.15 19.74 45.46
CA VAL A 38 25.73 19.36 45.34
C VAL A 38 25.08 19.92 44.07
N GLY A 39 25.49 21.11 43.60
CA GLY A 39 24.96 21.75 42.39
C GLY A 39 25.43 21.08 41.10
N ILE A 40 26.64 20.52 41.09
CA ILE A 40 27.18 19.77 39.94
C ILE A 40 26.56 18.37 39.89
N ALA A 41 26.36 17.73 41.05
CA ALA A 41 25.69 16.43 41.13
C ALA A 41 24.22 16.50 40.72
N THR A 42 23.51 17.58 41.05
CA THR A 42 22.10 17.78 40.63
C THR A 42 21.98 18.05 39.13
N LEU A 43 22.88 18.84 38.52
CA LEU A 43 22.94 19.04 37.06
C LEU A 43 23.32 17.76 36.29
N ALA A 44 24.23 16.94 36.85
CA ALA A 44 24.57 15.63 36.28
C ALA A 44 23.38 14.65 36.36
N CYS A 45 22.65 14.62 37.49
CA CYS A 45 21.43 13.81 37.64
C CYS A 45 20.28 14.26 36.72
N LEU A 46 20.12 15.56 36.45
CA LEU A 46 19.14 16.03 35.46
C LEU A 46 19.51 15.66 34.01
N SER A 47 20.80 15.56 33.68
CA SER A 47 21.26 15.14 32.35
C SER A 47 21.09 13.65 32.06
N LEU A 48 20.99 12.82 33.11
CA LEU A 48 20.72 11.37 33.02
C LEU A 48 19.23 11.05 32.77
N TRP A 49 18.36 12.06 32.74
CA TRP A 49 16.93 11.93 32.41
C TRP A 49 16.61 12.38 30.97
N ILE A 50 17.63 12.67 30.16
CA ILE A 50 17.45 12.81 28.71
C ILE A 50 17.48 11.40 28.12
N THR A 51 16.40 10.64 28.36
CA THR A 51 16.13 9.49 27.49
C THR A 51 15.95 10.06 26.08
N PRO A 52 16.53 9.46 25.02
CA PRO A 52 16.18 9.85 23.67
C PRO A 52 14.69 9.61 23.51
N ALA A 53 13.93 10.69 23.60
CA ALA A 53 12.51 10.71 23.38
C ALA A 53 12.26 10.18 21.97
N TRP A 54 11.62 9.01 21.93
CA TRP A 54 10.96 8.38 20.79
C TRP A 54 11.89 7.86 19.69
N ALA A 55 12.42 6.66 19.94
CA ALA A 55 12.46 5.70 18.84
C ALA A 55 11.00 5.40 18.47
N ASP A 56 10.53 6.02 17.38
CA ASP A 56 9.24 5.74 16.74
C ASP A 56 9.19 4.25 16.37
N LYS A 57 8.60 3.44 17.27
CA LYS A 57 8.58 1.97 17.21
C LYS A 57 7.83 1.55 15.96
N GLU A 58 6.78 2.29 15.63
CA GLU A 58 5.93 2.17 14.46
C GLU A 58 6.75 2.42 13.19
N ALA A 59 7.56 3.48 13.13
CA ALA A 59 8.47 3.71 12.00
C ALA A 59 9.57 2.66 11.89
N VAL A 60 10.07 2.11 12.99
CA VAL A 60 11.01 0.97 12.96
C VAL A 60 10.34 -0.27 12.35
N ALA A 61 9.10 -0.57 12.74
CA ALA A 61 8.29 -1.65 12.18
C ALA A 61 8.02 -1.43 10.68
N ALA A 62 7.50 -0.26 10.30
CA ALA A 62 7.20 0.09 8.92
C ALA A 62 8.44 -0.01 8.02
N ARG A 63 9.62 0.43 8.50
CA ARG A 63 10.91 0.28 7.79
C ARG A 63 11.30 -1.18 7.56
N LYS A 64 11.00 -2.08 8.50
CA LYS A 64 11.25 -3.52 8.30
C LYS A 64 10.32 -4.09 7.23
N ILE A 65 9.05 -3.71 7.25
CA ILE A 65 8.02 -4.17 6.30
C ILE A 65 8.38 -3.73 4.88
N ILE A 66 8.61 -2.43 4.64
CA ILE A 66 8.96 -1.94 3.31
C ILE A 66 10.25 -2.57 2.78
N ARG A 67 11.30 -2.68 3.59
CA ARG A 67 12.56 -3.32 3.17
C ARG A 67 12.38 -4.79 2.78
N LYS A 68 11.47 -5.50 3.44
CA LYS A 68 11.22 -6.92 3.20
C LYS A 68 10.31 -7.15 1.99
N TRP A 69 9.27 -6.33 1.84
CA TRP A 69 8.14 -6.65 0.96
C TRP A 69 7.91 -5.69 -0.21
N GLN A 70 8.68 -4.58 -0.32
CA GLN A 70 8.51 -3.60 -1.42
C GLN A 70 8.55 -4.20 -2.83
N ASP A 71 9.25 -5.31 -3.02
CA ASP A 71 9.40 -5.95 -4.32
C ASP A 71 8.26 -6.91 -4.68
N ALA A 72 7.43 -7.29 -3.70
CA ALA A 72 6.20 -8.06 -3.93
C ALA A 72 5.01 -7.16 -4.32
N VAL A 73 5.09 -5.86 -4.03
CA VAL A 73 4.10 -4.88 -4.51
C VAL A 73 4.60 -4.34 -5.84
N ILE A 74 3.82 -4.49 -6.90
CA ILE A 74 4.21 -4.16 -8.28
C ILE A 74 3.21 -3.21 -8.93
N THR A 75 3.61 -2.60 -10.04
CA THR A 75 2.68 -1.82 -10.87
C THR A 75 2.18 -2.69 -12.01
N VAL A 76 0.90 -2.59 -12.31
CA VAL A 76 0.26 -3.22 -13.46
C VAL A 76 -0.11 -2.12 -14.45
N LYS A 77 0.38 -2.25 -15.68
CA LYS A 77 0.03 -1.37 -16.80
C LYS A 77 -1.06 -2.05 -17.62
N MET A 78 -2.10 -1.30 -17.95
CA MET A 78 -3.20 -1.84 -18.75
C MET A 78 -3.69 -0.84 -19.79
N VAL A 79 -4.18 -1.38 -20.91
CA VAL A 79 -4.89 -0.63 -21.95
C VAL A 79 -6.34 -1.10 -21.94
N ILE A 80 -7.24 -0.21 -21.55
CA ILE A 80 -8.67 -0.48 -21.47
C ILE A 80 -9.35 0.18 -22.67
N LYS A 81 -10.02 -0.62 -23.50
CA LYS A 81 -10.97 -0.14 -24.51
C LYS A 81 -12.32 0.07 -23.84
N GLN A 82 -12.83 1.29 -23.95
CA GLN A 82 -14.15 1.65 -23.46
C GLN A 82 -15.03 2.01 -24.64
N ARG A 83 -16.24 1.45 -24.66
CA ARG A 83 -17.29 1.79 -25.62
C ARG A 83 -18.49 2.27 -24.84
N MET A 84 -18.85 3.55 -24.97
CA MET A 84 -20.05 4.12 -24.37
C MET A 84 -21.19 4.12 -25.39
N VAL A 85 -22.32 3.52 -25.02
CA VAL A 85 -23.53 3.46 -25.84
C VAL A 85 -24.63 4.17 -25.05
N TYR A 86 -25.13 5.31 -25.54
CA TYR A 86 -26.23 6.07 -24.92
C TYR A 86 -27.46 5.98 -25.82
N GLY A 87 -28.60 5.53 -25.29
CA GLY A 87 -29.84 5.42 -26.07
C GLY A 87 -29.73 4.58 -27.36
N GLY A 88 -28.90 3.52 -27.34
CA GLY A 88 -28.66 2.65 -28.49
C GLY A 88 -27.70 3.20 -29.55
N ARG A 89 -27.12 4.39 -29.35
CA ARG A 89 -26.10 4.98 -30.23
C ARG A 89 -24.73 4.96 -29.55
N GLU A 90 -23.71 4.52 -30.27
CA GLU A 90 -22.33 4.58 -29.82
C GLU A 90 -21.87 6.05 -29.79
N MET A 91 -21.64 6.57 -28.58
CA MET A 91 -21.28 7.97 -28.36
C MET A 91 -19.76 8.17 -28.38
N SER A 92 -19.01 7.21 -27.82
CA SER A 92 -17.56 7.29 -27.79
C SER A 92 -16.91 5.90 -27.72
N LYS A 93 -15.77 5.80 -28.42
CA LYS A 93 -14.84 4.67 -28.35
C LYS A 93 -13.46 5.23 -28.03
N GLY A 94 -12.85 4.76 -26.95
CA GLY A 94 -11.56 5.26 -26.49
C GLY A 94 -10.68 4.14 -25.95
N GLU A 95 -9.37 4.31 -26.11
CA GLU A 95 -8.35 3.49 -25.44
C GLU A 95 -7.71 4.32 -24.34
N ASN A 96 -7.79 3.84 -23.10
CA ASN A 96 -7.21 4.47 -21.94
C ASN A 96 -6.06 3.62 -21.40
N LYS A 97 -4.87 4.23 -21.31
CA LYS A 97 -3.71 3.64 -20.64
C LYS A 97 -3.78 3.99 -19.16
N THR A 98 -3.87 2.98 -18.31
CA THR A 98 -3.96 3.16 -16.85
C THR A 98 -2.93 2.31 -16.13
N GLU A 99 -2.62 2.70 -14.90
CA GLU A 99 -1.75 1.96 -14.00
C GLU A 99 -2.52 1.63 -12.72
N ALA A 100 -2.32 0.42 -12.22
CA ALA A 100 -2.83 -0.07 -10.95
C ALA A 100 -1.70 -0.65 -10.11
N THR A 101 -1.93 -0.80 -8.81
CA THR A 101 -1.02 -1.52 -7.92
C THR A 101 -1.55 -2.94 -7.71
N ALA A 102 -0.65 -3.92 -7.70
CA ALA A 102 -0.97 -5.31 -7.39
C ALA A 102 0.05 -5.88 -6.40
N THR A 103 -0.36 -6.89 -5.65
CA THR A 103 0.49 -7.61 -4.71
C THR A 103 0.71 -9.03 -5.18
N VAL A 104 1.96 -9.42 -5.42
CA VAL A 104 2.37 -10.79 -5.75
C VAL A 104 2.20 -11.66 -4.52
N ILE A 105 1.44 -12.76 -4.64
CA ILE A 105 1.13 -13.70 -3.55
C ILE A 105 1.72 -15.10 -3.78
N ASP A 106 2.21 -15.39 -4.99
CA ASP A 106 2.92 -16.63 -5.30
C ASP A 106 4.20 -16.35 -6.09
N PRO A 107 5.33 -17.04 -5.82
CA PRO A 107 6.58 -16.82 -6.54
C PRO A 107 6.53 -17.08 -8.05
N SER A 108 5.52 -17.81 -8.56
CA SER A 108 5.26 -17.96 -10.00
C SER A 108 4.85 -16.66 -10.69
N GLY A 109 4.48 -15.64 -9.90
CA GLY A 109 3.99 -14.35 -10.37
C GLY A 109 2.48 -14.17 -10.26
N LEU A 110 1.76 -15.07 -9.57
CA LEU A 110 0.36 -14.81 -9.24
C LEU A 110 0.27 -13.56 -8.36
N ALA A 111 -0.50 -12.57 -8.81
CA ALA A 111 -0.70 -11.32 -8.09
C ALA A 111 -2.18 -10.97 -7.99
N VAL A 112 -2.53 -10.25 -6.94
CA VAL A 112 -3.88 -9.81 -6.61
C VAL A 112 -3.97 -8.30 -6.71
N LEU A 113 -5.07 -7.80 -7.25
CA LEU A 113 -5.43 -6.38 -7.27
C LEU A 113 -6.94 -6.20 -7.16
N SER A 114 -7.37 -4.97 -6.93
CA SER A 114 -8.79 -4.61 -6.94
C SER A 114 -9.37 -4.77 -8.35
N LEU A 115 -10.48 -5.50 -8.47
CA LEU A 115 -11.17 -5.74 -9.74
C LEU A 115 -11.63 -4.43 -10.37
N PHE A 116 -12.13 -3.50 -9.55
CA PHE A 116 -12.56 -2.16 -9.94
C PHE A 116 -11.54 -1.40 -10.79
N LEU A 117 -10.25 -1.56 -10.51
CA LEU A 117 -9.17 -0.90 -11.27
C LEU A 117 -8.98 -1.49 -12.68
N THR A 118 -9.36 -2.75 -12.88
CA THR A 118 -9.23 -3.46 -14.16
C THR A 118 -10.53 -3.46 -14.97
N ASP A 119 -11.66 -3.35 -14.28
CA ASP A 119 -12.98 -3.41 -14.87
C ASP A 119 -13.93 -2.43 -14.14
N PRO A 120 -13.95 -1.15 -14.54
CA PRO A 120 -14.84 -0.16 -13.94
C PRO A 120 -16.29 -0.30 -14.43
N THR A 121 -16.66 -1.40 -15.11
CA THR A 121 -18.05 -1.61 -15.55
C THR A 121 -19.04 -1.62 -14.40
N SER A 122 -18.62 -1.95 -13.18
CA SER A 122 -19.45 -1.79 -11.98
C SER A 122 -20.00 -0.36 -11.82
N ILE A 123 -19.25 0.67 -12.27
CA ILE A 123 -19.75 2.05 -12.32
C ILE A 123 -20.64 2.26 -13.55
N SER A 124 -20.18 1.82 -14.72
CA SER A 124 -20.90 1.96 -15.99
C SER A 124 -22.30 1.33 -15.95
N ASN A 125 -22.45 0.22 -15.22
CA ASN A 125 -23.71 -0.47 -14.99
C ASN A 125 -24.70 0.39 -14.18
N PHE A 126 -24.24 1.32 -13.33
CA PHE A 126 -25.14 2.29 -12.71
C PHE A 126 -25.82 3.20 -13.73
N PHE A 127 -25.16 3.42 -14.87
CA PHE A 127 -25.68 4.22 -15.97
C PHE A 127 -26.32 3.38 -17.09
N ASN A 128 -26.31 2.03 -17.00
CA ASN A 128 -26.73 1.10 -18.07
C ASN A 128 -25.99 1.29 -19.41
N GLU A 129 -24.77 1.82 -19.36
CA GLU A 129 -24.09 2.29 -20.55
C GLU A 129 -22.61 1.98 -20.45
N GLY A 130 -22.15 0.96 -21.17
CA GLY A 130 -20.74 0.79 -21.47
C GLY A 130 -20.24 -0.64 -21.47
N GLN A 131 -19.33 -0.95 -22.39
CA GLN A 131 -18.52 -2.16 -22.38
C GLN A 131 -17.06 -1.78 -22.18
N SER A 132 -16.37 -2.53 -21.32
CA SER A 132 -14.93 -2.37 -21.05
C SER A 132 -14.22 -3.67 -21.39
N GLU A 133 -13.14 -3.55 -22.16
CA GLU A 133 -12.29 -4.68 -22.52
C GLU A 133 -10.82 -4.32 -22.27
N ILE A 134 -10.10 -5.22 -21.59
CA ILE A 134 -8.65 -5.08 -21.44
C ILE A 134 -7.98 -5.69 -22.66
N THR A 135 -7.20 -4.87 -23.36
CA THR A 135 -6.52 -5.28 -24.61
C THR A 135 -5.04 -5.54 -24.45
N ASP A 136 -4.40 -4.93 -23.46
CA ASP A 136 -3.01 -5.18 -23.09
C ASP A 136 -2.89 -5.11 -21.58
N LEU A 137 -2.16 -6.07 -20.99
CA LEU A 137 -1.92 -6.14 -19.56
C LEU A 137 -0.46 -6.55 -19.33
N LYS A 138 0.27 -5.74 -18.57
CA LYS A 138 1.67 -6.00 -18.24
C LYS A 138 1.95 -5.77 -16.77
N MET A 139 2.70 -6.67 -16.17
CA MET A 139 3.29 -6.51 -14.85
C MET A 139 4.62 -5.77 -14.99
N LEU A 140 4.75 -4.61 -14.37
CA LEU A 140 6.03 -3.93 -14.20
C LEU A 140 6.61 -4.34 -12.84
N LEU A 141 7.58 -5.24 -12.90
CA LEU A 141 8.26 -5.77 -11.71
C LEU A 141 9.17 -4.71 -11.07
N SER A 142 9.63 -4.98 -9.84
CA SER A 142 10.45 -4.05 -9.07
C SER A 142 11.82 -3.76 -9.68
N ASP A 143 12.35 -4.69 -10.48
CA ASP A 143 13.58 -4.54 -11.27
C ASP A 143 13.38 -3.70 -12.55
N GLY A 144 12.15 -3.26 -12.82
CA GLY A 144 11.77 -2.49 -14.01
C GLY A 144 11.41 -3.35 -15.22
N LYS A 145 11.46 -4.69 -15.12
CA LYS A 145 11.07 -5.58 -16.20
C LYS A 145 9.57 -5.55 -16.42
N GLU A 146 9.16 -5.41 -17.68
CA GLU A 146 7.77 -5.61 -18.09
C GLU A 146 7.53 -7.06 -18.51
N VAL A 147 6.51 -7.68 -17.92
CA VAL A 147 6.09 -9.05 -18.21
C VAL A 147 4.65 -9.03 -18.70
N PRO A 148 4.35 -9.53 -19.91
CA PRO A 148 2.98 -9.71 -20.36
C PRO A 148 2.20 -10.58 -19.38
N ALA A 149 0.97 -10.17 -19.06
CA ALA A 149 0.15 -10.81 -18.06
C ALA A 149 -1.29 -10.98 -18.57
N ARG A 150 -2.08 -11.73 -17.81
CA ARG A 150 -3.52 -11.88 -18.04
C ARG A 150 -4.26 -12.03 -16.73
N ILE A 151 -5.53 -11.67 -16.74
CA ILE A 151 -6.46 -11.95 -15.65
C ILE A 151 -6.85 -13.42 -15.72
N VAL A 152 -6.76 -14.11 -14.60
CA VAL A 152 -7.08 -15.55 -14.48
C VAL A 152 -8.25 -15.84 -13.56
N LEU A 153 -8.61 -14.87 -12.72
CA LEU A 153 -9.79 -14.95 -11.87
C LEU A 153 -10.33 -13.55 -11.64
N ARG A 154 -11.66 -13.44 -11.60
CA ARG A 154 -12.39 -12.24 -11.20
C ARG A 154 -13.45 -12.64 -10.18
N ASP A 155 -13.41 -12.03 -9.01
CA ASP A 155 -14.42 -12.13 -7.97
C ASP A 155 -15.04 -10.74 -7.79
N ARG A 156 -16.31 -10.62 -8.18
CA ARG A 156 -17.05 -9.35 -8.13
C ARG A 156 -17.54 -9.02 -6.73
N ASP A 157 -17.74 -10.02 -5.89
CA ASP A 157 -18.31 -9.83 -4.56
C ASP A 157 -17.27 -9.27 -3.60
N LEU A 158 -16.00 -9.66 -3.79
CA LEU A 158 -14.86 -9.23 -2.98
C LEU A 158 -13.99 -8.15 -3.64
N ASP A 159 -14.40 -7.67 -4.83
CA ASP A 159 -13.63 -6.72 -5.64
C ASP A 159 -12.20 -7.21 -5.91
N LEU A 160 -12.04 -8.47 -6.29
CA LEU A 160 -10.74 -9.12 -6.40
C LEU A 160 -10.50 -9.61 -7.83
N ALA A 161 -9.35 -9.27 -8.40
CA ALA A 161 -8.83 -9.88 -9.61
C ALA A 161 -7.49 -10.56 -9.32
N CYS A 162 -7.30 -11.78 -9.85
CA CYS A 162 -6.00 -12.42 -9.89
C CYS A 162 -5.43 -12.28 -11.29
N ILE A 163 -4.17 -11.87 -11.38
CA ILE A 163 -3.40 -11.81 -12.60
C ILE A 163 -2.18 -12.71 -12.50
N ARG A 164 -1.71 -13.20 -13.64
CA ARG A 164 -0.44 -13.94 -13.72
C ARG A 164 0.30 -13.59 -15.01
N PRO A 165 1.62 -13.82 -15.07
CA PRO A 165 2.38 -13.81 -16.30
C PRO A 165 1.71 -14.67 -17.38
N ALA A 166 1.66 -14.17 -18.61
CA ALA A 166 1.13 -14.91 -19.75
C ALA A 166 1.97 -16.17 -20.04
N GLU A 167 3.28 -16.06 -19.80
CA GLU A 167 4.26 -17.14 -19.90
C GLU A 167 4.93 -17.39 -18.56
N LYS A 168 5.37 -18.64 -18.32
CA LYS A 168 6.09 -19.01 -17.10
C LYS A 168 7.36 -18.17 -16.93
N LEU A 169 7.54 -17.61 -15.73
CA LEU A 169 8.75 -16.87 -15.40
C LEU A 169 9.97 -17.79 -15.36
N SER A 170 11.10 -17.30 -15.84
CA SER A 170 12.37 -18.02 -15.81
C SER A 170 12.95 -18.15 -14.39
N LYS A 171 12.55 -17.27 -13.47
CA LYS A 171 12.93 -17.27 -12.06
C LYS A 171 11.73 -16.89 -11.20
N PRO A 172 11.59 -17.49 -10.00
CA PRO A 172 10.62 -17.02 -9.03
C PRO A 172 10.85 -15.55 -8.67
N ILE A 173 9.76 -14.81 -8.42
CA ILE A 173 9.82 -13.41 -7.98
C ILE A 173 9.42 -13.27 -6.51
N PRO A 174 9.77 -12.17 -5.83
CA PRO A 174 9.33 -11.91 -4.46
C PRO A 174 7.80 -11.96 -4.36
N ALA A 175 7.30 -12.74 -3.41
CA ALA A 175 5.88 -12.96 -3.19
C ALA A 175 5.56 -12.90 -1.71
N LEU A 176 4.41 -12.32 -1.38
CA LEU A 176 3.92 -12.18 -0.03
C LEU A 176 3.21 -13.47 0.42
N ASP A 177 3.67 -14.05 1.53
CA ASP A 177 2.98 -15.17 2.17
C ASP A 177 1.74 -14.66 2.91
N ILE A 178 0.57 -14.91 2.33
CA ILE A 178 -0.74 -14.54 2.87
C ILE A 178 -1.39 -15.64 3.70
N SER A 179 -0.71 -16.78 3.92
CA SER A 179 -1.24 -17.88 4.75
C SER A 179 -1.18 -17.61 6.25
N LYS A 180 -0.41 -16.60 6.66
CA LYS A 180 -0.23 -16.18 8.04
C LYS A 180 -0.88 -14.82 8.23
N ASP A 181 -2.15 -14.84 8.58
CA ASP A 181 -2.91 -13.63 8.81
C ASP A 181 -2.75 -13.10 10.25
N ALA A 182 -2.99 -11.81 10.41
CA ALA A 182 -3.21 -11.17 11.70
C ALA A 182 -4.63 -10.61 11.74
N LYS A 183 -5.29 -10.78 12.89
CA LYS A 183 -6.63 -10.26 13.13
C LYS A 183 -6.50 -9.04 14.04
N PRO A 184 -6.49 -7.81 13.49
CA PRO A 184 -6.35 -6.60 14.27
C PRO A 184 -7.63 -6.31 15.06
N ASP A 185 -7.49 -5.56 16.16
CA ASP A 185 -8.60 -4.94 16.87
C ASP A 185 -8.74 -3.45 16.50
N ILE A 186 -9.83 -2.82 16.93
CA ILE A 186 -10.07 -1.40 16.77
C ILE A 186 -8.94 -0.60 17.46
N LEU A 187 -8.44 0.43 16.77
CA LEU A 187 -7.28 1.25 17.11
C LEU A 187 -5.91 0.58 17.01
N ASP A 188 -5.82 -0.69 16.60
CA ASP A 188 -4.51 -1.28 16.28
C ASP A 188 -3.86 -0.54 15.11
N TYR A 189 -2.56 -0.29 15.25
CA TYR A 189 -1.75 0.28 14.19
C TYR A 189 -1.59 -0.71 13.04
N ILE A 190 -1.75 -0.18 11.84
CA ILE A 190 -1.52 -0.88 10.59
C ILE A 190 -0.48 -0.15 9.75
N VAL A 191 0.22 -0.92 8.92
CA VAL A 191 1.19 -0.44 7.95
C VAL A 191 0.65 -0.79 6.56
N VAL A 192 0.50 0.20 5.69
CA VAL A 192 0.06 -0.02 4.30
C VAL A 192 1.23 0.22 3.37
N LEU A 193 1.53 -0.75 2.51
CA LEU A 193 2.65 -0.70 1.57
C LEU A 193 2.14 -0.50 0.14
N THR A 194 2.55 0.55 -0.53
CA THR A 194 2.10 0.84 -1.90
C THR A 194 3.27 1.21 -2.80
N ARG A 195 2.98 1.48 -4.07
CA ARG A 195 3.87 2.17 -5.00
C ARG A 195 3.20 3.42 -5.51
N LEU A 196 3.96 4.51 -5.58
CA LEU A 196 3.44 5.76 -6.09
C LEU A 196 3.21 5.71 -7.61
N GLY A 197 2.56 6.73 -8.16
CA GLY A 197 2.34 6.82 -9.59
C GLY A 197 3.59 7.19 -10.39
N LYS A 198 3.42 7.28 -11.72
CA LYS A 198 4.47 7.65 -12.69
C LYS A 198 5.21 8.95 -12.35
N VAL A 199 4.54 9.95 -11.77
CA VAL A 199 5.14 11.24 -11.37
C VAL A 199 6.29 11.04 -10.37
N ALA A 200 6.10 10.12 -9.42
CA ALA A 200 7.11 9.76 -8.44
C ALA A 200 7.90 8.51 -8.85
N SER A 201 7.94 8.19 -10.15
CA SER A 201 8.70 7.04 -10.70
C SER A 201 8.38 5.69 -10.05
N ARG A 202 7.16 5.49 -9.53
CA ARG A 202 6.72 4.22 -8.92
C ARG A 202 7.59 3.73 -7.77
N VAL A 203 8.18 4.68 -7.03
CA VAL A 203 8.91 4.37 -5.80
C VAL A 203 7.98 3.71 -4.79
N PRO A 204 8.46 2.70 -4.03
CA PRO A 204 7.73 2.15 -2.89
C PRO A 204 7.42 3.25 -1.87
N SER A 205 6.22 3.21 -1.32
CA SER A 205 5.75 4.12 -0.27
C SER A 205 5.07 3.32 0.83
N VAL A 206 5.12 3.83 2.05
CA VAL A 206 4.50 3.20 3.21
C VAL A 206 3.84 4.26 4.07
N CYS A 207 2.66 3.97 4.60
CA CYS A 207 2.00 4.81 5.58
C CYS A 207 1.57 4.01 6.82
N LEU A 208 1.38 4.74 7.92
CA LEU A 208 0.83 4.24 9.17
C LEU A 208 -0.59 4.74 9.32
N ASP A 209 -1.49 3.85 9.72
CA ASP A 209 -2.87 4.18 10.05
C ASP A 209 -3.36 3.26 11.17
N ARG A 210 -4.66 3.30 11.50
CA ARG A 210 -5.30 2.42 12.46
C ARG A 210 -6.58 1.80 11.89
N ILE A 211 -6.97 0.66 12.45
CA ILE A 211 -8.31 0.13 12.25
C ILE A 211 -9.32 1.01 13.00
N GLN A 212 -10.33 1.51 12.29
CA GLN A 212 -11.40 2.34 12.85
C GLN A 212 -12.65 1.53 13.19
N ALA A 213 -12.95 0.50 12.41
CA ALA A 213 -14.10 -0.36 12.65
C ALA A 213 -13.87 -1.77 12.12
N ILE A 214 -14.60 -2.73 12.68
CA ILE A 214 -14.61 -4.13 12.26
C ILE A 214 -16.05 -4.51 11.97
N VAL A 215 -16.32 -4.87 10.71
CA VAL A 215 -17.62 -5.41 10.33
C VAL A 215 -17.47 -6.92 10.27
N LYS A 216 -18.36 -7.66 10.95
CA LYS A 216 -18.26 -9.13 11.08
C LYS A 216 -19.26 -9.90 10.22
N LYS A 217 -20.32 -9.27 9.73
CA LYS A 217 -21.42 -9.93 9.00
C LYS A 217 -21.72 -9.19 7.68
N PRO A 218 -22.06 -9.91 6.59
CA PRO A 218 -22.09 -11.38 6.48
C PRO A 218 -20.70 -12.03 6.43
N ARG A 219 -19.65 -11.25 6.16
CA ARG A 219 -18.23 -11.65 6.20
C ARG A 219 -17.43 -10.58 6.94
N THR A 220 -16.27 -10.94 7.49
CA THR A 220 -15.40 -10.00 8.19
C THR A 220 -14.65 -9.10 7.21
N PHE A 221 -14.57 -7.80 7.51
CA PHE A 221 -13.62 -6.88 6.89
C PHE A 221 -13.36 -5.70 7.83
N TYR A 222 -12.25 -5.00 7.60
CA TYR A 222 -11.82 -3.90 8.45
C TYR A 222 -11.94 -2.56 7.73
N ILE A 223 -12.32 -1.53 8.48
CA ILE A 223 -12.33 -0.15 8.00
C ILE A 223 -11.04 0.50 8.52
N PRO A 224 -10.07 0.83 7.63
CA PRO A 224 -8.88 1.55 8.06
C PRO A 224 -9.18 3.05 8.13
N GLY A 225 -8.24 3.85 8.64
CA GLY A 225 -8.36 5.29 8.57
C GLY A 225 -8.10 5.89 7.18
N PRO A 226 -8.24 7.22 7.04
CA PRO A 226 -8.13 7.90 5.75
C PRO A 226 -6.75 7.80 5.09
N VAL A 227 -5.67 7.71 5.86
CA VAL A 227 -4.30 7.68 5.31
C VAL A 227 -4.05 6.38 4.55
N ALA A 228 -4.61 5.27 5.05
CA ALA A 228 -4.63 4.00 4.34
C ALA A 228 -5.51 4.07 3.08
N MET A 229 -6.65 4.76 3.13
CA MET A 229 -7.54 4.92 1.97
C MET A 229 -6.85 5.64 0.81
N ASP A 230 -5.97 6.60 1.11
CA ASP A 230 -5.19 7.34 0.11
C ASP A 230 -4.03 6.52 -0.50
N ALA A 231 -3.70 5.35 0.06
CA ALA A 231 -2.59 4.52 -0.42
C ALA A 231 -2.89 3.79 -1.76
N GLY A 232 -4.16 3.80 -2.19
CA GLY A 232 -4.64 3.09 -3.38
C GLY A 232 -5.11 1.66 -3.09
N LEU A 233 -5.78 1.04 -4.06
CA LEU A 233 -6.35 -0.31 -3.93
C LEU A 233 -5.37 -1.40 -4.41
N GLY A 234 -5.60 -2.65 -4.00
CA GLY A 234 -4.74 -3.80 -4.32
C GLY A 234 -3.44 -3.86 -3.51
N VAL A 235 -3.32 -3.01 -2.48
CA VAL A 235 -2.12 -2.87 -1.65
C VAL A 235 -2.23 -3.74 -0.40
N PRO A 236 -1.14 -4.38 0.08
CA PRO A 236 -1.16 -5.17 1.28
C PRO A 236 -1.10 -4.31 2.54
N VAL A 237 -1.82 -4.77 3.56
CA VAL A 237 -1.92 -4.15 4.88
C VAL A 237 -1.33 -5.10 5.91
N PHE A 238 -0.50 -4.58 6.80
CA PHE A 238 0.24 -5.35 7.79
C PHE A 238 -0.03 -4.85 9.21
N SER A 239 0.07 -5.74 10.19
CA SER A 239 0.26 -5.37 11.59
C SER A 239 1.70 -4.92 11.86
N LEU A 240 1.94 -4.26 12.99
CA LEU A 240 3.29 -3.78 13.37
C LEU A 240 4.34 -4.90 13.53
N ASP A 241 3.92 -6.14 13.80
CA ASP A 241 4.82 -7.31 13.84
C ASP A 241 5.16 -7.84 12.43
N GLY A 242 4.59 -7.26 11.37
CA GLY A 242 4.88 -7.57 9.98
C GLY A 242 4.11 -8.76 9.42
N LYS A 243 3.06 -9.22 10.10
CA LYS A 243 2.09 -10.18 9.56
C LYS A 243 1.09 -9.47 8.64
N VAL A 244 0.56 -10.20 7.68
CA VAL A 244 -0.42 -9.66 6.73
C VAL A 244 -1.79 -9.65 7.39
N ILE A 245 -2.47 -8.52 7.37
CA ILE A 245 -3.88 -8.44 7.78
C ILE A 245 -4.77 -8.76 6.59
N GLY A 246 -4.41 -8.21 5.43
CA GLY A 246 -5.22 -8.31 4.23
C GLY A 246 -4.74 -7.39 3.13
N MET A 247 -5.64 -7.02 2.24
CA MET A 247 -5.37 -6.02 1.20
C MET A 247 -6.49 -4.99 1.13
N LEU A 248 -6.14 -3.75 0.76
CA LEU A 248 -7.13 -2.70 0.57
C LEU A 248 -7.90 -2.93 -0.75
N MET A 249 -9.20 -3.18 -0.63
CA MET A 249 -10.14 -3.43 -1.73
C MET A 249 -11.30 -2.43 -1.67
N LEU A 250 -12.11 -2.36 -2.73
CA LEU A 250 -13.24 -1.47 -2.79
C LEU A 250 -14.55 -2.24 -2.68
N ARG A 251 -15.27 -2.02 -1.57
CA ARG A 251 -16.63 -2.53 -1.46
C ARG A 251 -17.59 -1.56 -2.14
N ILE A 252 -18.39 -2.09 -3.07
CA ILE A 252 -19.44 -1.33 -3.77
C ILE A 252 -20.78 -1.93 -3.38
N LEU A 253 -21.67 -1.12 -2.80
CA LEU A 253 -23.05 -1.52 -2.57
C LEU A 253 -23.85 -1.40 -3.88
N PRO A 254 -24.66 -2.40 -4.24
CA PRO A 254 -25.61 -2.27 -5.34
C PRO A 254 -26.64 -1.19 -5.02
N SER A 255 -26.48 0.01 -5.58
CA SER A 255 -27.48 1.08 -5.51
C SER A 255 -28.45 1.00 -6.69
N LYS A 256 -29.76 1.12 -6.42
CA LYS A 256 -30.77 1.33 -7.46
C LYS A 256 -30.77 2.80 -7.86
N GLY A 257 -29.95 3.12 -8.84
CA GLY A 257 -29.86 4.47 -9.42
C GLY A 257 -28.86 5.37 -8.71
N MET A 258 -28.32 6.31 -9.48
CA MET A 258 -27.35 7.30 -9.04
C MET A 258 -27.97 8.68 -9.29
N GLY A 259 -28.53 9.29 -8.24
CA GLY A 259 -29.05 10.66 -8.32
C GLY A 259 -27.92 11.68 -8.16
N MET A 260 -28.16 12.95 -8.51
CA MET A 260 -27.16 14.01 -8.27
C MET A 260 -26.72 14.08 -6.81
N GLY A 261 -27.62 13.84 -5.86
CA GLY A 261 -27.28 13.79 -4.43
C GLY A 261 -26.22 12.73 -4.06
N ASN A 262 -26.19 11.60 -4.77
CA ASN A 262 -25.18 10.55 -4.55
C ASN A 262 -23.78 11.00 -5.01
N ILE A 263 -23.71 11.77 -6.11
CA ILE A 263 -22.45 12.25 -6.67
C ILE A 263 -21.82 13.33 -5.77
N PHE A 264 -22.63 14.24 -5.22
CA PHE A 264 -22.14 15.25 -4.26
C PHE A 264 -21.74 14.66 -2.90
N GLY A 265 -22.20 13.45 -2.57
CA GLY A 265 -21.85 12.75 -1.32
C GLY A 265 -20.50 12.03 -1.33
N GLY A 266 -19.70 12.17 -2.38
CA GLY A 266 -18.40 11.49 -2.51
C GLY A 266 -18.52 9.97 -2.54
N MET A 267 -17.44 9.24 -2.24
CA MET A 267 -17.42 7.76 -2.30
C MET A 267 -18.55 7.12 -1.47
N SER A 268 -18.79 7.62 -0.26
CA SER A 268 -19.87 7.13 0.60
C SER A 268 -21.26 7.35 -0.02
N GLY A 269 -21.49 8.50 -0.65
CA GLY A 269 -22.73 8.79 -1.38
C GLY A 269 -22.93 7.88 -2.60
N MET A 270 -21.84 7.41 -3.21
CA MET A 270 -21.83 6.45 -4.30
C MET A 270 -21.92 4.98 -3.84
N GLY A 271 -22.08 4.74 -2.54
CA GLY A 271 -22.12 3.38 -1.98
C GLY A 271 -20.77 2.66 -2.05
N MET A 272 -19.67 3.40 -2.16
CA MET A 272 -18.32 2.87 -2.26
C MET A 272 -17.56 3.07 -0.95
N LEU A 273 -16.86 2.03 -0.51
CA LEU A 273 -16.09 2.07 0.73
C LEU A 273 -14.79 1.26 0.57
N PRO A 274 -13.60 1.88 0.71
CA PRO A 274 -12.37 1.13 0.84
C PRO A 274 -12.39 0.30 2.11
N VAL A 275 -12.06 -0.97 2.00
CA VAL A 275 -12.04 -1.92 3.12
C VAL A 275 -10.75 -2.74 3.05
N VAL A 276 -10.23 -3.14 4.21
CA VAL A 276 -9.21 -4.18 4.24
C VAL A 276 -9.92 -5.53 4.20
N LEU A 277 -9.80 -6.22 3.07
CA LEU A 277 -10.26 -7.59 2.90
C LEU A 277 -9.25 -8.53 3.57
N PRO A 278 -9.66 -9.38 4.54
CA PRO A 278 -8.77 -10.31 5.22
C PRO A 278 -7.96 -11.21 4.28
N ALA A 279 -6.72 -11.51 4.67
CA ALA A 279 -5.85 -12.39 3.90
C ALA A 279 -6.43 -13.81 3.73
N GLU A 280 -7.20 -14.30 4.70
CA GLU A 280 -7.88 -15.59 4.64
C GLU A 280 -8.88 -15.68 3.46
N ASP A 281 -9.63 -14.62 3.21
CA ASP A 281 -10.59 -14.54 2.11
C ASP A 281 -9.88 -14.48 0.75
N ILE A 282 -8.80 -13.70 0.66
CA ILE A 282 -7.97 -13.61 -0.55
C ILE A 282 -7.35 -14.97 -0.88
N LEU A 283 -6.87 -15.68 0.14
CA LEU A 283 -6.31 -17.01 0.00
C LEU A 283 -7.36 -18.02 -0.48
N GLU A 284 -8.57 -17.99 0.08
CA GLU A 284 -9.71 -18.83 -0.34
C GLU A 284 -10.00 -18.66 -1.84
N VAL A 285 -10.09 -17.40 -2.30
CA VAL A 285 -10.33 -17.09 -3.71
C VAL A 285 -9.16 -17.51 -4.59
N SER A 286 -7.91 -17.27 -4.17
CA SER A 286 -6.72 -17.59 -4.96
C SER A 286 -6.55 -19.08 -5.27
N LYS A 287 -7.09 -19.98 -4.43
CA LYS A 287 -7.07 -21.43 -4.65
C LYS A 287 -7.89 -21.89 -5.85
N GLN A 288 -8.81 -21.06 -6.32
CA GLN A 288 -9.63 -21.34 -7.50
C GLN A 288 -8.87 -21.03 -8.81
N VAL A 289 -7.69 -20.41 -8.73
CA VAL A 289 -6.88 -20.09 -9.90
C VAL A 289 -6.30 -21.38 -10.49
N PRO A 290 -6.55 -21.67 -11.78
CA PRO A 290 -5.95 -22.84 -12.43
C PRO A 290 -4.42 -22.77 -12.43
N GLU A 291 -3.73 -23.91 -12.34
CA GLU A 291 -2.28 -23.95 -12.51
C GLU A 291 -1.86 -23.49 -13.93
N VAL A 292 -0.58 -23.15 -14.10
CA VAL A 292 -0.04 -22.76 -15.41
C VAL A 292 0.17 -24.04 -16.21
N THR A 293 -0.73 -24.35 -17.16
CA THR A 293 -0.50 -25.42 -18.14
C THR A 293 0.24 -24.87 -19.36
N ASP A 294 1.15 -25.66 -19.93
CA ASP A 294 1.96 -25.28 -21.10
C ASP A 294 1.14 -25.06 -22.39
N GLU A 295 -0.17 -25.35 -22.35
CA GLU A 295 -1.09 -25.34 -23.50
C GLU A 295 -1.66 -23.96 -23.87
N GLU A 296 -1.49 -22.93 -23.04
CA GLU A 296 -2.09 -21.61 -23.29
C GLU A 296 -1.30 -20.74 -24.28
N LYS A 297 -0.28 -21.31 -24.94
CA LYS A 297 0.50 -20.68 -26.02
C LYS A 297 -0.32 -20.36 -27.29
N GLY A 298 -1.57 -20.81 -27.38
CA GLY A 298 -2.34 -20.85 -28.64
C GLY A 298 -3.52 -19.88 -28.78
N LYS A 299 -3.90 -19.09 -27.78
CA LYS A 299 -5.05 -18.16 -27.90
C LYS A 299 -4.58 -16.71 -27.82
N LYS A 300 -4.08 -16.21 -28.97
CA LYS A 300 -4.02 -14.79 -29.29
C LYS A 300 -5.36 -14.32 -29.82
#